data_AF-A0A953L407-F1
#
_entry.id   AF-A0A953L407-F1
#
_cell.length_a   1.000
_cell.length_b   1.000
_cell.length_c   1.000
_cell.angle_alpha   90.00
_cell.angle_beta   90.00
_cell.angle_gamma   90.00
#
_symmetry.space_group_name_H-M   'P 1'
#
loop_
_entity.id
_entity.type
_entity.pdbx_description
1 polymer ?
#
loop_
_entity_poly.entity_id
_entity_poly.type
_entity_poly.pdbx_seq_one_letter_code
_entity_poly.pdbx_strand_id
1 'polypeptide(L)'
;MAIAEGWAQQVASPNEASENGRDTAGSSGHPEGMRSESRPALPRHLHRAVLRLLRPAEAAARRLIVVAARDLVVTLPPARPRKPAPQPAAPALRRLGIAGSPLATGAAAAAITAPARPRSAPSLPLIDPIRLPRPGRHVPPHRAPRISFPGAADRRPLPQPPAPDDPLDATRLGLRLRALADALDDLPKHARRFARWRARRDRAVTAGRVRRLSPLRPGRPPGARRGSTREVHEVLADLQWFAQQALARPDTS
;
A
#
# COMPACT_ATOMS: atom_id res chain seq x y z
N MET A 1 28.28 30.98 -22.10
CA MET A 1 26.99 30.77 -22.80
C MET A 1 26.35 29.51 -22.20
N ALA A 2 25.80 29.50 -20.99
CA ALA A 2 24.68 30.28 -20.43
C ALA A 2 23.33 29.98 -21.09
N ILE A 3 22.65 28.90 -20.66
CA ILE A 3 21.19 28.86 -20.43
C ILE A 3 20.94 27.85 -19.29
N ALA A 4 21.01 28.35 -18.06
CA ALA A 4 20.41 27.75 -16.88
C ALA A 4 19.66 28.89 -16.17
N GLU A 5 18.64 28.54 -15.39
CA GLU A 5 17.90 29.39 -14.45
C GLU A 5 16.70 30.15 -15.02
N GLY A 6 15.51 29.75 -14.58
CA GLY A 6 14.25 30.40 -14.97
C GLY A 6 13.01 29.89 -14.24
N TRP A 7 13.12 29.53 -12.95
CA TRP A 7 11.96 29.23 -12.09
C TRP A 7 12.28 29.57 -10.63
N ALA A 8 12.59 30.84 -10.34
CA ALA A 8 12.85 31.29 -8.98
C ALA A 8 12.61 32.80 -8.79
N GLN A 9 11.43 33.33 -9.08
CA GLN A 9 11.07 34.65 -8.52
C GLN A 9 9.56 34.89 -8.57
N GLN A 10 8.84 34.62 -7.48
CA GLN A 10 7.63 35.39 -7.13
C GLN A 10 7.27 35.16 -5.65
N VAL A 11 8.05 35.76 -4.74
CA VAL A 11 7.61 36.04 -3.37
C VAL A 11 8.09 37.44 -3.01
N ALA A 12 7.17 38.40 -2.99
CA ALA A 12 7.14 39.53 -2.06
C ALA A 12 5.89 40.39 -2.33
N SER A 13 5.04 40.52 -1.32
CA SER A 13 4.00 41.56 -1.20
C SER A 13 4.61 42.97 -1.16
N PRO A 14 3.78 44.01 -1.31
CA PRO A 14 3.46 44.76 -0.10
C PRO A 14 1.98 45.10 0.10
N ASN A 15 1.71 45.32 1.38
CA ASN A 15 0.50 45.67 2.07
C ASN A 15 0.23 47.18 1.93
N GLU A 16 -0.97 47.61 1.52
CA GLU A 16 -1.49 48.94 1.87
C GLU A 16 -2.97 48.84 2.24
N ALA A 17 -3.27 49.43 3.39
CA ALA A 17 -4.54 49.49 4.07
C ALA A 17 -5.40 50.64 3.55
N SER A 18 -6.72 50.50 3.63
CA SER A 18 -7.55 51.52 4.28
C SER A 18 -8.93 50.95 4.61
N GLU A 19 -9.34 51.28 5.83
CA GLU A 19 -10.55 50.94 6.55
C GLU A 19 -11.83 51.50 5.90
N ASN A 20 -12.95 50.80 6.09
CA ASN A 20 -14.11 51.31 6.87
C ASN A 20 -15.36 50.46 6.61
N GLY A 21 -16.07 50.08 7.68
CA GLY A 21 -17.43 49.54 7.57
C GLY A 21 -17.81 48.59 8.69
N ARG A 22 -18.49 49.12 9.69
CA ARG A 22 -18.83 48.54 10.98
C ARG A 22 -20.07 47.62 10.94
N ASP A 23 -20.06 46.67 11.88
CA ASP A 23 -21.18 46.05 12.62
C ASP A 23 -22.12 45.04 11.93
N THR A 24 -22.09 43.77 12.37
CA THR A 24 -23.16 43.20 13.23
C THR A 24 -22.86 41.76 13.72
N ALA A 25 -23.04 41.62 15.04
CA ALA A 25 -23.57 40.47 15.77
C ALA A 25 -22.91 39.07 15.65
N GLY A 26 -22.09 38.75 16.66
CA GLY A 26 -22.16 37.54 17.47
C GLY A 26 -22.45 36.19 16.80
N SER A 27 -21.40 35.39 16.62
CA SER A 27 -21.52 33.94 16.79
C SER A 27 -20.21 33.38 17.35
N SER A 28 -20.39 32.61 18.42
CA SER A 28 -19.40 31.93 19.25
C SER A 28 -18.26 31.25 18.49
N GLY A 29 -17.06 31.39 19.04
CA GLY A 29 -15.83 30.82 18.51
C GLY A 29 -15.89 29.31 18.29
N HIS A 30 -15.45 28.90 17.10
CA HIS A 30 -14.82 27.60 16.85
C HIS A 30 -13.47 27.89 16.20
N PRO A 31 -12.33 27.45 16.78
CA PRO A 31 -11.04 27.59 16.12
C PRO A 31 -10.92 26.52 15.03
N GLU A 32 -11.64 26.64 13.92
CA GLU A 32 -11.41 25.84 12.70
C GLU A 32 -10.23 26.42 11.90
N GLY A 33 -9.07 26.46 12.56
CA GLY A 33 -7.77 26.81 11.97
C GLY A 33 -6.88 25.59 11.70
N MET A 34 -7.46 24.39 11.61
CA MET A 34 -6.69 23.16 11.29
C MET A 34 -6.73 22.89 9.79
N ARG A 35 -5.81 23.52 9.06
CA ARG A 35 -5.19 23.05 7.81
C ARG A 35 -6.01 21.99 7.07
N SER A 36 -7.07 22.41 6.38
CA SER A 36 -7.60 21.65 5.26
C SER A 36 -6.59 21.77 4.11
N GLU A 37 -5.42 21.12 4.25
CA GLU A 37 -4.59 20.80 3.10
C GLU A 37 -5.51 20.11 2.10
N SER A 38 -5.87 20.83 1.03
CA SER A 38 -6.85 20.34 0.06
C SER A 38 -6.27 19.07 -0.54
N ARG A 39 -6.72 17.92 -0.05
CA ARG A 39 -6.21 16.65 -0.53
C ARG A 39 -6.48 16.59 -2.03
N PRO A 40 -5.48 16.24 -2.86
CA PRO A 40 -5.70 16.16 -4.29
C PRO A 40 -6.84 15.18 -4.55
N ALA A 41 -7.92 15.65 -5.16
CA ALA A 41 -9.10 14.85 -5.46
C ALA A 41 -9.27 14.73 -6.97
N LEU A 42 -9.68 13.56 -7.43
CA LEU A 42 -9.95 13.29 -8.85
C LEU A 42 -11.34 12.67 -9.01
N PRO A 43 -12.08 13.03 -10.07
CA PRO A 43 -13.29 12.32 -10.46
C PRO A 43 -13.04 10.81 -10.55
N ARG A 44 -14.00 10.02 -10.07
CA ARG A 44 -13.88 8.56 -9.98
C ARG A 44 -13.57 7.89 -11.32
N HIS A 45 -14.11 8.39 -12.42
CA HIS A 45 -13.84 7.84 -13.75
C HIS A 45 -12.36 8.03 -14.15
N LEU A 46 -11.77 9.20 -13.89
CA LEU A 46 -10.34 9.48 -14.14
C LEU A 46 -9.44 8.67 -13.22
N HIS A 47 -9.76 8.64 -11.92
CA HIS A 47 -8.99 7.83 -10.96
C HIS A 47 -8.97 6.35 -11.39
N ARG A 48 -10.09 5.81 -11.88
CA ARG A 48 -10.14 4.44 -12.43
C ARG A 48 -9.37 4.29 -13.74
N ALA A 49 -9.39 5.29 -14.62
CA ALA A 49 -8.63 5.28 -15.87
C ALA A 49 -7.12 5.20 -15.57
N VAL A 50 -6.60 6.04 -14.67
CA VAL A 50 -5.19 5.98 -14.25
C VAL A 50 -4.88 4.62 -13.61
N LEU A 51 -5.74 4.09 -12.74
CA LEU A 51 -5.53 2.76 -12.15
C LEU A 51 -5.52 1.61 -13.18
N ARG A 52 -6.18 1.75 -14.33
CA ARG A 52 -6.14 0.74 -15.40
C ARG A 52 -4.75 0.69 -16.06
N LEU A 53 -4.01 1.79 -16.08
CA LEU A 53 -2.63 1.89 -16.58
C LEU A 53 -1.59 1.58 -15.51
N LEU A 54 -1.79 2.11 -14.30
CA LEU A 54 -0.83 1.97 -13.22
C LEU A 54 -0.70 0.53 -12.73
N ARG A 55 -1.81 -0.23 -12.69
CA ARG A 55 -1.78 -1.63 -12.24
C ARG A 55 -0.89 -2.54 -13.10
N PRO A 56 -1.01 -2.56 -14.44
CA PRO A 56 -0.11 -3.33 -15.27
C PRO A 56 1.33 -2.77 -15.24
N ALA A 57 1.52 -1.45 -15.15
CA ALA A 57 2.87 -0.87 -15.03
C ALA A 57 3.58 -1.30 -13.72
N GLU A 58 2.92 -1.22 -12.57
CA GLU A 58 3.45 -1.73 -11.30
C GLU A 58 3.71 -3.24 -11.33
N ALA A 59 2.89 -3.99 -12.06
CA ALA A 59 3.10 -5.42 -12.27
C ALA A 59 4.34 -5.69 -13.10
N ALA A 60 4.57 -4.92 -14.16
CA ALA A 60 5.72 -5.00 -15.03
C ALA A 60 6.99 -4.68 -14.25
N ALA A 61 7.02 -3.56 -13.51
CA ALA A 61 8.16 -3.17 -12.69
C ALA A 61 8.56 -4.23 -11.66
N ARG A 62 7.60 -4.90 -11.00
CA ARG A 62 7.92 -6.01 -10.09
C ARG A 62 8.57 -7.20 -10.78
N ARG A 63 8.13 -7.52 -12.00
CA ARG A 63 8.72 -8.61 -12.79
C ARG A 63 10.12 -8.24 -13.25
N LEU A 64 10.32 -6.99 -13.66
CA LEU A 64 11.63 -6.45 -13.98
C LEU A 64 12.59 -6.54 -12.77
N ILE A 65 12.13 -6.19 -11.57
CA ILE A 65 12.91 -6.36 -10.33
C ILE A 65 13.27 -7.83 -10.08
N VAL A 66 12.35 -8.76 -10.34
CA VAL A 66 12.62 -10.21 -10.20
C VAL A 66 13.69 -10.66 -11.20
N VAL A 67 13.60 -10.23 -12.46
CA VAL A 67 14.59 -10.54 -13.50
C VAL A 67 15.96 -9.95 -13.15
N ALA A 68 16.00 -8.67 -12.78
CA ALA A 68 17.24 -7.99 -12.37
C ALA A 68 17.88 -8.61 -11.12
N ALA A 69 17.10 -9.31 -10.29
CA ALA A 69 17.59 -9.99 -9.11
C ALA A 69 17.92 -11.47 -9.32
N ARG A 70 17.82 -11.99 -10.55
CA ARG A 70 18.04 -13.40 -10.88
C ARG A 70 19.36 -13.92 -10.31
N ASP A 71 20.44 -13.20 -10.58
CA ASP A 71 21.82 -13.61 -10.26
C ASP A 71 22.37 -12.94 -8.99
N LEU A 72 21.51 -12.26 -8.21
CA LEU A 72 21.91 -11.62 -6.96
C LEU A 72 21.86 -12.61 -5.80
N VAL A 73 23.04 -13.04 -5.34
CA VAL A 73 23.20 -13.82 -4.11
C VAL A 73 23.36 -12.86 -2.93
N VAL A 74 22.46 -12.93 -1.96
CA VAL A 74 22.56 -12.14 -0.72
C VAL A 74 22.74 -13.05 0.47
N THR A 75 23.87 -12.89 1.15
CA THR A 75 24.12 -13.51 2.44
C THR A 75 23.36 -12.75 3.53
N LEU A 76 22.57 -13.48 4.32
CA LEU A 76 21.88 -12.91 5.46
C LEU A 76 22.71 -13.11 6.73
N PRO A 77 22.73 -12.12 7.63
CA PRO A 77 23.35 -12.32 8.94
C PRO A 77 22.67 -13.48 9.69
N PRO A 78 23.39 -14.12 10.64
CA PRO A 78 22.82 -15.18 11.47
C PRO A 78 21.56 -14.68 12.18
N ALA A 79 20.60 -15.58 12.38
CA ALA A 79 19.35 -15.22 13.03
C ALA A 79 19.70 -14.97 14.49
N ARG A 80 19.35 -13.78 14.97
CA ARG A 80 19.50 -13.48 16.39
C ARG A 80 18.68 -14.50 17.18
N PRO A 81 19.23 -15.15 18.22
CA PRO A 81 18.46 -16.04 19.07
C PRO A 81 17.23 -15.29 19.58
N ARG A 82 16.07 -15.95 19.52
CA ARG A 82 14.85 -15.39 20.10
C ARG A 82 15.12 -15.23 21.59
N LYS A 83 15.07 -13.98 22.09
CA LYS A 83 15.04 -13.75 23.54
C LYS A 83 13.88 -14.59 24.09
N PRO A 84 14.10 -15.44 25.10
CA PRO A 84 13.02 -16.23 25.68
C PRO A 84 11.88 -15.27 26.03
N ALA A 85 10.66 -15.66 25.66
CA ALA A 85 9.49 -14.89 26.07
C ALA A 85 9.56 -14.75 27.60
N PRO A 86 9.34 -13.54 28.15
CA PRO A 86 9.26 -13.40 29.60
C PRO A 86 8.20 -14.40 30.06
N GLN A 87 8.60 -15.38 30.88
CA GLN A 87 7.64 -16.27 31.52
C GLN A 87 6.65 -15.35 32.22
N PRO A 88 5.34 -15.49 31.97
CA PRO A 88 4.40 -14.71 32.74
C PRO A 88 4.64 -15.08 34.20
N ALA A 89 4.94 -14.09 35.05
CA ALA A 89 5.03 -14.29 36.50
C ALA A 89 3.66 -14.67 37.11
N ALA A 90 2.59 -14.64 36.30
CA ALA A 90 1.22 -14.92 36.67
C ALA A 90 1.00 -16.27 37.39
N PRO A 91 1.52 -17.44 36.92
CA PRO A 91 1.45 -18.70 37.67
C PRO A 91 2.13 -18.64 39.05
N ALA A 92 3.28 -17.97 39.18
CA ALA A 92 4.01 -17.86 40.44
C ALA A 92 3.30 -16.93 41.45
N LEU A 93 2.79 -15.78 40.97
CA LEU A 93 2.04 -14.83 41.79
C LEU A 93 0.67 -15.40 42.22
N ARG A 94 0.00 -16.18 41.35
CA ARG A 94 -1.24 -16.89 41.70
C ARG A 94 -1.04 -17.96 42.78
N ARG A 95 0.10 -18.69 42.74
CA ARG A 95 0.45 -19.66 43.80
C ARG A 95 0.73 -19.01 45.14
N LEU A 96 1.12 -17.73 45.17
CA LEU A 96 1.39 -16.95 46.37
C LEU A 96 0.17 -16.13 46.86
N GLY A 97 -1.02 -16.32 46.26
CA GLY A 97 -2.24 -15.60 46.65
C GLY A 97 -2.25 -14.12 46.28
N ILE A 98 -1.30 -13.65 45.48
CA ILE A 98 -1.22 -12.25 45.04
C ILE A 98 -2.16 -12.08 43.85
N ALA A 99 -3.23 -11.31 44.03
CA ALA A 99 -4.13 -10.89 42.95
C ALA A 99 -3.32 -10.08 41.91
N GLY A 100 -2.85 -10.75 40.87
CA GLY A 100 -2.10 -10.11 39.79
C GLY A 100 -3.00 -9.16 39.01
N SER A 101 -2.96 -7.87 39.34
CA SER A 101 -3.51 -6.82 38.49
C SER A 101 -2.80 -6.86 37.12
N PRO A 102 -3.50 -6.80 35.98
CA PRO A 102 -2.88 -6.89 34.65
C PRO A 102 -2.04 -5.66 34.28
N LEU A 103 -1.87 -4.71 35.21
CA LEU A 103 -1.32 -3.40 34.95
C LEU A 103 0.17 -3.27 35.31
N ALA A 104 1.02 -4.24 34.98
CA ALA A 104 2.46 -4.05 35.14
C ALA A 104 3.29 -5.03 34.30
N THR A 105 3.33 -4.80 32.99
CA THR A 105 4.56 -5.08 32.24
C THR A 105 5.09 -3.73 31.76
N GLY A 106 6.16 -3.23 32.38
CA GLY A 106 6.81 -1.97 32.01
C GLY A 106 7.24 -1.87 30.54
N ALA A 107 7.21 -2.98 29.80
CA ALA A 107 7.38 -3.03 28.36
C ALA A 107 6.23 -2.36 27.56
N ALA A 108 5.00 -2.35 28.07
CA ALA A 108 3.86 -1.73 27.40
C ALA A 108 3.88 -0.19 27.53
N ALA A 109 4.29 0.34 28.69
CA ALA A 109 4.42 1.79 28.90
C ALA A 109 5.55 2.40 28.06
N ALA A 110 6.66 1.68 27.90
CA ALA A 110 7.77 2.10 27.03
C ALA A 110 7.42 2.11 25.52
N ALA A 111 6.43 1.30 25.10
CA ALA A 111 5.96 1.29 23.71
C ALA A 111 5.08 2.51 23.37
N ILE A 112 4.42 3.11 24.37
CA ILE A 112 3.55 4.28 24.21
C ILE A 112 4.37 5.58 24.10
N THR A 113 5.56 5.62 24.70
CA THR A 113 6.48 6.78 24.73
C THR A 113 7.60 6.74 23.69
N ALA A 114 7.73 5.65 22.93
CA ALA A 114 8.73 5.56 21.87
C ALA A 114 8.36 6.54 20.72
N PRO A 115 9.30 7.39 20.26
CA PRO A 115 9.02 8.29 19.14
C PRO A 115 8.61 7.46 17.93
N ALA A 116 7.46 7.82 17.33
CA ALA A 116 6.95 7.16 16.15
C ALA A 116 8.02 7.21 15.05
N ARG A 117 8.63 6.06 14.75
CA ARG A 117 9.65 5.94 13.70
C ARG A 117 9.11 6.61 12.43
N PRO A 118 9.87 7.48 11.75
CA PRO A 118 9.39 8.16 10.56
C PRO A 118 8.86 7.12 9.58
N ARG A 119 7.61 7.29 9.16
CA ARG A 119 6.97 6.37 8.21
C ARG A 119 7.79 6.47 6.93
N SER A 120 8.53 5.41 6.60
CA SER A 120 9.36 5.40 5.39
C SER A 120 8.48 5.71 4.19
N ALA A 121 9.03 6.49 3.24
CA ALA A 121 8.36 6.83 2.00
C ALA A 121 7.75 5.57 1.35
N PRO A 122 6.58 5.71 0.70
CA PRO A 122 5.91 4.57 0.08
C PRO A 122 6.82 3.96 -0.98
N SER A 123 7.26 2.72 -0.74
CA SER A 123 8.04 1.96 -1.71
C SER A 123 7.14 1.06 -2.55
N LEU A 124 7.53 0.75 -3.78
CA LEU A 124 6.86 -0.27 -4.59
C LEU A 124 6.81 -1.60 -3.79
N PRO A 125 5.64 -2.24 -3.65
CA PRO A 125 5.55 -3.55 -3.03
C PRO A 125 6.30 -4.56 -3.89
N LEU A 126 7.12 -5.43 -3.28
CA LEU A 126 7.92 -6.41 -4.03
C LEU A 126 7.11 -7.63 -4.49
N ILE A 127 5.95 -7.87 -3.89
CA ILE A 127 5.17 -9.12 -4.05
C ILE A 127 3.84 -8.80 -4.72
N ASP A 128 3.34 -9.73 -5.54
CA ASP A 128 2.00 -9.63 -6.10
C ASP A 128 0.89 -9.75 -5.04
N PRO A 129 -0.06 -8.78 -4.97
CA PRO A 129 -1.20 -8.88 -4.08
C PRO A 129 -2.01 -10.13 -4.47
N ILE A 130 -2.22 -11.00 -3.50
CA ILE A 130 -3.09 -12.16 -3.66
C ILE A 130 -4.52 -11.64 -3.73
N ARG A 131 -5.30 -12.10 -4.73
CA ARG A 131 -6.76 -11.84 -4.72
C ARG A 131 -7.35 -12.72 -3.64
N LEU A 132 -7.61 -12.13 -2.48
CA LEU A 132 -8.52 -12.72 -1.51
C LEU A 132 -9.95 -12.63 -2.10
N PRO A 133 -10.80 -13.64 -1.87
CA PRO A 133 -12.23 -13.49 -2.15
C PRO A 133 -12.71 -12.24 -1.43
N ARG A 134 -13.26 -11.27 -2.18
CA ARG A 134 -13.77 -10.04 -1.58
C ARG A 134 -15.14 -10.35 -0.97
N PRO A 135 -15.37 -10.07 0.32
CA PRO A 135 -16.73 -10.04 0.84
C PRO A 135 -17.47 -8.90 0.13
N GLY A 136 -18.63 -9.20 -0.45
CA GLY A 136 -19.52 -8.20 -1.05
C GLY A 136 -19.06 -7.69 -2.42
N ARG A 137 -19.48 -8.37 -3.49
CA ARG A 137 -19.58 -7.71 -4.80
C ARG A 137 -20.80 -6.79 -4.73
N HIS A 138 -20.67 -5.50 -5.04
CA HIS A 138 -21.84 -4.66 -5.27
C HIS A 138 -22.67 -5.31 -6.39
N VAL A 139 -23.84 -5.83 -6.01
CA VAL A 139 -24.79 -6.39 -6.95
C VAL A 139 -25.69 -5.23 -7.38
N PRO A 140 -25.69 -4.82 -8.66
CA PRO A 140 -26.56 -3.75 -9.09
C PRO A 140 -28.02 -4.15 -8.86
N PRO A 141 -28.95 -3.21 -8.63
CA PRO A 141 -30.32 -3.53 -8.23
C PRO A 141 -31.05 -4.53 -9.13
N HIS A 142 -30.78 -4.50 -10.43
CA HIS A 142 -31.37 -5.43 -11.40
C HIS A 142 -30.84 -6.88 -11.29
N ARG A 143 -29.68 -7.12 -10.64
CA ARG A 143 -29.09 -8.45 -10.42
C ARG A 143 -29.21 -8.94 -8.98
N ALA A 144 -29.77 -8.14 -8.08
CA ALA A 144 -29.96 -8.59 -6.71
C ALA A 144 -31.02 -9.71 -6.68
N PRO A 145 -30.81 -10.76 -5.88
CA PRO A 145 -31.80 -11.83 -5.76
C PRO A 145 -33.14 -11.24 -5.33
N ARG A 146 -34.16 -11.41 -6.18
CA ARG A 146 -35.53 -10.93 -5.95
C ARG A 146 -36.34 -11.93 -5.12
N ILE A 147 -35.71 -12.51 -4.09
CA ILE A 147 -36.37 -13.48 -3.23
C ILE A 147 -37.10 -12.68 -2.15
N SER A 148 -38.44 -12.65 -2.24
CA SER A 148 -39.31 -12.17 -1.17
C SER A 148 -39.96 -13.39 -0.51
N PHE A 149 -39.73 -13.57 0.79
CA PHE A 149 -40.41 -14.60 1.56
C PHE A 149 -41.85 -14.13 1.86
N PRO A 150 -42.89 -14.97 1.67
CA PRO A 150 -44.25 -14.64 2.11
C PRO A 150 -44.24 -14.29 3.61
N GLY A 151 -44.83 -13.14 3.98
CA GLY A 151 -44.84 -12.65 5.37
C GLY A 151 -43.63 -11.79 5.78
N ALA A 152 -42.58 -11.70 4.96
CA ALA A 152 -41.47 -10.76 5.17
C ALA A 152 -41.74 -9.45 4.41
N ALA A 153 -42.48 -8.54 5.03
CA ALA A 153 -42.60 -7.16 4.54
C ALA A 153 -41.31 -6.40 4.87
N ASP A 154 -40.34 -6.43 3.97
CA ASP A 154 -39.70 -5.21 3.45
C ASP A 154 -38.47 -5.55 2.60
N ARG A 155 -38.45 -5.01 1.38
CA ARG A 155 -37.27 -5.03 0.52
C ARG A 155 -36.26 -4.03 1.08
N ARG A 156 -35.13 -4.50 1.62
CA ARG A 156 -34.03 -3.60 1.98
C ARG A 156 -33.56 -2.84 0.72
N PRO A 157 -33.59 -1.49 0.73
CA PRO A 157 -33.04 -0.71 -0.39
C PRO A 157 -31.58 -1.08 -0.61
N LEU A 158 -31.21 -1.33 -1.87
CA LEU A 158 -29.81 -1.50 -2.21
C LEU A 158 -29.13 -0.12 -2.20
N PRO A 159 -27.87 -0.03 -1.76
CA PRO A 159 -27.14 1.22 -1.83
C PRO A 159 -27.09 1.70 -3.29
N GLN A 160 -27.29 3.00 -3.49
CA GLN A 160 -27.17 3.59 -4.82
C GLN A 160 -25.74 3.41 -5.32
N PRO A 161 -25.54 3.08 -6.61
CA PRO A 161 -24.22 2.97 -7.17
C PRO A 161 -23.54 4.36 -7.10
N PRO A 162 -22.24 4.41 -6.76
CA PRO A 162 -21.51 5.67 -6.72
C PRO A 162 -21.44 6.32 -8.12
N ALA A 163 -21.57 7.64 -8.19
CA ALA A 163 -21.62 8.37 -9.44
C ALA A 163 -20.23 8.43 -10.13
N PRO A 164 -20.18 8.58 -11.46
CA PRO A 164 -18.91 8.63 -12.20
C PRO A 164 -17.98 9.77 -11.79
N ASP A 165 -18.54 10.88 -11.31
CA ASP A 165 -17.83 12.12 -10.99
C ASP A 165 -17.60 12.34 -9.50
N ASP A 166 -17.99 11.36 -8.67
CA ASP A 166 -17.69 11.38 -7.23
C ASP A 166 -16.19 11.65 -7.01
N PRO A 167 -15.82 12.69 -6.22
CA PRO A 167 -14.43 13.00 -5.94
C PRO A 167 -13.80 11.87 -5.12
N LEU A 168 -12.63 11.40 -5.55
CA LEU A 168 -11.81 10.43 -4.85
C LEU A 168 -10.47 11.02 -4.47
N ASP A 169 -10.03 10.79 -3.24
CA ASP A 169 -8.69 11.14 -2.78
C ASP A 169 -7.62 10.45 -3.65
N ALA A 170 -6.85 11.28 -4.36
CA ALA A 170 -5.78 10.90 -5.26
C ALA A 170 -4.40 10.88 -4.59
N THR A 171 -4.29 11.22 -3.29
CA THR A 171 -3.02 11.21 -2.56
C THR A 171 -2.30 9.87 -2.70
N ARG A 172 -3.03 8.77 -2.49
CA ARG A 172 -2.48 7.42 -2.61
C ARG A 172 -2.07 7.07 -4.04
N LEU A 173 -2.70 7.67 -5.04
CA LEU A 173 -2.34 7.48 -6.44
C LEU A 173 -0.99 8.14 -6.74
N GLY A 174 -0.80 9.38 -6.30
CA GLY A 174 0.47 10.10 -6.42
C GLY A 174 1.63 9.37 -5.71
N LEU A 175 1.39 8.91 -4.49
CA LEU A 175 2.38 8.11 -3.74
C LEU A 175 2.77 6.81 -4.45
N ARG A 176 1.84 6.17 -5.17
CA ARG A 176 2.14 4.95 -5.95
C ARG A 176 2.92 5.24 -7.23
N LEU A 177 2.60 6.35 -7.90
CA LEU A 177 3.37 6.81 -9.07
C LEU A 177 4.79 7.17 -8.67
N ARG A 178 4.97 7.89 -7.56
CA ARG A 178 6.30 8.20 -7.02
C ARG A 178 7.08 6.94 -6.68
N ALA A 179 6.44 5.99 -5.99
CA ALA A 179 7.05 4.70 -5.65
C ALA A 179 7.44 3.87 -6.88
N LEU A 180 6.70 4.00 -7.98
CA LEU A 180 7.02 3.35 -9.25
C LEU A 180 8.22 4.05 -9.92
N ALA A 181 8.23 5.38 -9.98
CA ALA A 181 9.34 6.17 -10.51
C ALA A 181 10.64 5.85 -9.75
N ASP A 182 10.62 5.96 -8.41
CA ASP A 182 11.79 5.65 -7.57
C ASP A 182 12.29 4.20 -7.75
N ALA A 183 11.42 3.27 -8.13
CA ALA A 183 11.78 1.88 -8.40
C ALA A 183 12.42 1.66 -9.77
N LEU A 184 12.04 2.47 -10.76
CA LEU A 184 12.62 2.44 -12.10
C LEU A 184 13.92 3.26 -12.16
N ASP A 185 14.00 4.37 -11.42
CA ASP A 185 15.21 5.22 -11.32
C ASP A 185 16.38 4.47 -10.66
N ASP A 186 16.09 3.63 -9.65
CA ASP A 186 17.09 2.80 -8.96
C ASP A 186 16.66 1.33 -8.89
N LEU A 187 16.69 0.70 -10.06
CA LEU A 187 16.38 -0.73 -10.21
C LEU A 187 17.33 -1.64 -9.39
N PRO A 188 18.66 -1.44 -9.37
CA PRO A 188 19.58 -2.30 -8.61
C PRO A 188 19.30 -2.31 -7.10
N LYS A 189 18.97 -1.18 -6.49
CA LYS A 189 18.58 -1.12 -5.06
C LYS A 189 17.35 -1.96 -4.78
N HIS A 190 16.37 -1.91 -5.67
CA HIS A 190 15.14 -2.69 -5.54
C HIS A 190 15.40 -4.18 -5.78
N ALA A 191 16.28 -4.54 -6.72
CA ALA A 191 16.72 -5.91 -6.94
C ALA A 191 17.43 -6.51 -5.71
N ARG A 192 18.35 -5.76 -5.07
CA ARG A 192 18.99 -6.18 -3.80
C ARG A 192 17.99 -6.31 -2.65
N ARG A 193 16.98 -5.42 -2.59
CA ARG A 193 15.88 -5.53 -1.61
C ARG A 193 15.07 -6.80 -1.84
N PHE A 194 14.82 -7.15 -3.10
CA PHE A 194 14.15 -8.39 -3.49
C PHE A 194 14.98 -9.64 -3.16
N ALA A 195 16.27 -9.66 -3.49
CA ALA A 195 17.17 -10.77 -3.17
C ALA A 195 17.26 -11.02 -1.65
N ARG A 196 17.30 -9.95 -0.84
CA ARG A 196 17.18 -10.06 0.63
C ARG A 196 15.87 -10.70 1.08
N TRP A 197 14.76 -10.37 0.43
CA TRP A 197 13.49 -11.00 0.72
C TRP A 197 13.50 -12.49 0.33
N ARG A 198 14.04 -12.83 -0.85
CA ARG A 198 14.19 -14.22 -1.34
C ARG A 198 15.00 -15.05 -0.35
N ALA A 199 16.19 -14.58 0.05
CA ALA A 199 17.03 -15.26 1.04
C ALA A 199 16.33 -15.48 2.40
N ARG A 200 15.51 -14.50 2.86
CA ARG A 200 14.76 -14.65 4.12
C ARG A 200 13.66 -15.69 3.99
N ARG A 201 13.02 -15.74 2.83
CA ARG A 201 11.98 -16.71 2.50
C ARG A 201 12.59 -18.11 2.43
N ASP A 202 13.72 -18.29 1.74
CA ASP A 202 14.39 -19.58 1.61
C ASP A 202 14.84 -20.10 2.98
N ARG A 203 15.48 -19.26 3.80
CA ARG A 203 15.83 -19.60 5.19
C ARG A 203 14.60 -20.03 6.02
N ALA A 204 13.47 -19.36 5.85
CA ALA A 204 12.25 -19.70 6.58
C ALA A 204 11.65 -21.03 6.11
N VAL A 205 11.69 -21.32 4.80
CA VAL A 205 11.25 -22.58 4.22
C VAL A 205 12.15 -23.74 4.68
N THR A 206 13.48 -23.58 4.66
CA THR A 206 14.43 -24.57 5.21
C THR A 206 14.18 -24.84 6.69
N ALA A 207 13.77 -23.82 7.45
CA ALA A 207 13.37 -23.96 8.85
C ALA A 207 11.94 -24.50 9.07
N GLY A 208 11.29 -25.03 8.03
CA GLY A 208 9.95 -25.63 8.10
C GLY A 208 8.79 -24.64 8.30
N ARG A 209 9.01 -23.32 8.11
CA ARG A 209 7.95 -22.31 8.30
C ARG A 209 7.13 -22.12 7.03
N VAL A 210 5.81 -22.11 7.19
CA VAL A 210 4.88 -21.77 6.09
C VAL A 210 5.06 -20.31 5.68
N ARG A 211 5.48 -20.09 4.44
CA ARG A 211 5.66 -18.77 3.82
C ARG A 211 5.21 -18.80 2.36
N ARG A 212 4.98 -17.62 1.78
CA ARG A 212 4.70 -17.48 0.34
C ARG A 212 5.87 -18.04 -0.46
N LEU A 213 5.61 -18.97 -1.37
CA LEU A 213 6.66 -19.66 -2.13
C LEU A 213 7.19 -18.83 -3.30
N SER A 214 6.29 -18.27 -4.12
CA SER A 214 6.66 -17.34 -5.19
C SER A 214 6.56 -15.89 -4.70
N PRO A 215 7.18 -14.90 -5.35
CA PRO A 215 6.82 -13.48 -5.24
C PRO A 215 5.69 -13.08 -6.21
N LEU A 216 5.50 -13.83 -7.31
CA LEU A 216 4.48 -13.59 -8.32
C LEU A 216 3.19 -14.29 -7.95
N ARG A 217 2.05 -13.75 -8.36
CA ARG A 217 0.75 -14.40 -8.18
C ARG A 217 0.63 -15.55 -9.19
N PRO A 218 0.06 -16.71 -8.81
CA PRO A 218 -0.25 -17.77 -9.77
C PRO A 218 -1.19 -17.26 -10.87
N GLY A 219 -0.95 -17.71 -12.10
CA GLY A 219 -1.73 -17.33 -13.28
C GLY A 219 -1.42 -15.93 -13.79
N ARG A 220 -2.46 -15.24 -14.29
CA ARG A 220 -2.31 -13.97 -15.03
C ARG A 220 -1.82 -12.82 -14.14
N PRO A 221 -0.87 -11.99 -14.62
CA PRO A 221 -0.39 -10.81 -13.90
C PRO A 221 -1.51 -9.87 -13.44
N PRO A 222 -1.34 -9.16 -12.32
CA PRO A 222 -2.28 -8.13 -11.92
C PRO A 222 -2.32 -7.01 -12.99
N GLY A 223 -3.53 -6.62 -13.39
CA GLY A 223 -3.73 -5.58 -14.40
C GLY A 223 -3.67 -6.07 -15.85
N ALA A 224 -3.17 -7.28 -16.13
CA ALA A 224 -3.09 -7.78 -17.50
C ALA A 224 -4.47 -7.99 -18.14
N ARG A 225 -4.66 -7.43 -19.34
CA ARG A 225 -5.87 -7.57 -20.18
C ARG A 225 -5.50 -8.31 -21.47
N ARG A 226 -6.48 -8.97 -22.11
CA ARG A 226 -6.29 -9.63 -23.41
C ARG A 226 -6.73 -8.63 -24.49
N GLY A 227 -6.01 -8.58 -25.61
CA GLY A 227 -6.35 -7.71 -26.74
C GLY A 227 -6.34 -6.22 -26.40
N SER A 228 -5.43 -5.79 -25.52
CA SER A 228 -5.28 -4.37 -25.22
C SER A 228 -4.25 -3.76 -26.14
N THR A 229 -4.60 -2.67 -26.82
CA THR A 229 -3.72 -1.90 -27.73
C THR A 229 -2.66 -1.04 -27.00
N ARG A 230 -2.45 -1.26 -25.69
CA ARG A 230 -1.52 -0.40 -24.93
C ARG A 230 -0.24 -1.18 -24.68
N GLU A 231 0.89 -0.59 -25.06
CA GLU A 231 2.25 -1.15 -24.96
C GLU A 231 2.56 -1.74 -23.58
N VAL A 232 2.09 -1.10 -22.51
CA VAL A 232 2.30 -1.57 -21.12
C VAL A 232 1.83 -3.02 -20.92
N HIS A 233 0.83 -3.48 -21.67
CA HIS A 233 0.35 -4.86 -21.58
C HIS A 233 1.24 -5.87 -22.30
N GLU A 234 1.90 -5.47 -23.39
CA GLU A 234 2.87 -6.29 -24.12
C GLU A 234 4.14 -6.45 -23.28
N VAL A 235 4.70 -5.33 -22.82
CA VAL A 235 5.85 -5.33 -21.89
C VAL A 235 5.58 -6.18 -20.64
N LEU A 236 4.36 -6.10 -20.08
CA LEU A 236 3.97 -6.92 -18.96
C LEU A 236 3.91 -8.42 -19.29
N ALA A 237 3.51 -8.79 -20.51
CA ALA A 237 3.47 -10.17 -20.95
C ALA A 237 4.90 -10.73 -21.07
N ASP A 238 5.80 -9.99 -21.70
CA ASP A 238 7.21 -10.40 -21.87
C ASP A 238 7.91 -10.52 -20.52
N LEU A 239 7.81 -9.49 -19.68
CA LEU A 239 8.41 -9.51 -18.34
C LEU A 239 7.80 -10.61 -17.46
N GLN A 240 6.53 -10.95 -17.64
CA GLN A 240 5.96 -12.10 -16.94
C GLN A 240 6.66 -13.39 -17.36
N TRP A 241 6.94 -13.59 -18.64
CA TRP A 241 7.68 -14.75 -19.13
C TRP A 241 9.10 -14.78 -18.54
N PHE A 242 9.87 -13.71 -18.72
CA PHE A 242 11.24 -13.63 -18.19
C PHE A 242 11.31 -13.79 -16.67
N ALA A 243 10.36 -13.23 -15.93
CA ALA A 243 10.34 -13.36 -14.48
C ALA A 243 10.02 -14.78 -14.01
N GLN A 244 9.21 -15.55 -14.75
CA GLN A 244 9.02 -16.97 -14.48
C GLN A 244 10.30 -17.75 -14.75
N GLN A 245 10.98 -17.48 -15.88
CA GLN A 245 12.27 -18.10 -16.20
C GLN A 245 13.35 -17.76 -15.14
N ALA A 246 13.34 -16.55 -14.58
CA ALA A 246 14.25 -16.13 -13.51
C ALA A 246 13.90 -16.71 -12.12
N LEU A 247 12.70 -17.27 -11.96
CA LEU A 247 12.24 -17.94 -10.74
C LEU A 247 12.30 -19.46 -10.85
N ALA A 248 12.30 -20.01 -12.08
CA ALA A 248 12.57 -21.41 -12.33
C ALA A 248 13.93 -21.75 -11.74
N ARG A 249 14.00 -22.87 -11.00
CA ARG A 249 15.29 -23.39 -10.54
C ARG A 249 16.12 -23.70 -11.79
N PRO A 250 17.42 -23.36 -11.82
CA PRO A 250 18.27 -23.82 -12.92
C PRO A 250 18.17 -25.34 -12.98
N ASP A 251 17.86 -25.87 -14.16
CA ASP A 251 17.89 -27.30 -14.41
C ASP A 251 19.33 -27.76 -14.18
N THR A 252 19.57 -28.40 -13.04
CA THR A 252 20.79 -29.15 -12.80
C THR A 252 20.65 -30.45 -13.57
N SER A 253 21.14 -30.46 -14.81
CA SER A 253 21.49 -31.69 -15.55
C SER A 253 22.92 -32.09 -15.23
#